data_AF-K8X5P6-F1
#
_entry.id   AF-K8X5P6-F1
#
_cell.length_a   1.000
_cell.length_b   1.000
_cell.length_c   1.000
_cell.angle_alpha   90.00
_cell.angle_beta   90.00
_cell.angle_gamma   90.00
#
_symmetry.space_group_name_H-M   'P 1'
#
loop_
_entity.id
_entity.type
_entity.pdbx_description
1 polymer ?
#
loop_
_entity_poly.entity_id
_entity_poly.type
_entity_poly.pdbx_seq_one_letter_code
_entity_poly.pdbx_strand_id
1 'polypeptide(L)'
;IVLLAADAASNAAIADELGICVDTARKWRARFCAKGIKGLADAPRSGRPPVYTPAEVARVKAWACELPAEHQLPLSRWSAPEL
;
A
#
# COMPACT_ATOMS: atom_id res chain seq x y z
N ILE A 1 13.64 -3.02 15.80
CA ILE A 1 13.65 -4.50 15.67
C ILE A 1 15.06 -5.04 15.40
N VAL A 2 15.65 -4.81 14.21
CA VAL A 2 16.95 -5.45 13.86
C VAL A 2 18.10 -4.99 14.75
N LEU A 3 18.17 -3.70 15.08
CA LEU A 3 19.21 -3.16 15.97
C LEU A 3 19.12 -3.78 17.37
N LEU A 4 17.95 -3.74 18.00
CA LEU A 4 17.72 -4.41 19.29
C LEU A 4 18.04 -5.92 19.25
N ALA A 5 17.74 -6.59 18.13
CA ALA A 5 18.11 -8.00 17.97
C ALA A 5 19.62 -8.22 17.86
N ALA A 6 20.36 -7.24 17.31
CA ALA A 6 21.83 -7.25 17.29
C ALA A 6 22.40 -7.02 18.69
N ASP A 7 21.70 -6.24 19.52
CA ASP A 7 21.98 -6.06 20.96
C ASP A 7 21.48 -7.23 21.82
N ALA A 8 21.30 -8.41 21.22
CA ALA A 8 20.86 -9.66 21.85
C ALA A 8 19.46 -9.65 22.49
N ALA A 9 18.61 -8.64 22.21
CA ALA A 9 17.26 -8.61 22.74
C ALA A 9 16.40 -9.76 22.17
N SER A 10 15.57 -10.35 23.03
CA SER A 10 14.61 -11.38 22.63
C SER A 10 13.45 -10.78 21.84
N ASN A 11 12.70 -11.60 21.09
CA ASN A 11 11.50 -11.09 20.37
C ASN A 11 10.44 -10.50 21.32
N ALA A 12 10.34 -11.03 22.54
CA ALA A 12 9.43 -10.52 23.55
C ALA A 12 9.86 -9.14 24.06
N ALA A 13 11.16 -8.97 24.37
CA ALA A 13 11.71 -7.68 24.78
C ALA A 13 11.57 -6.62 23.68
N ILE A 14 11.87 -6.97 22.42
CA ILE A 14 11.70 -6.08 21.27
C ILE A 14 10.23 -5.68 21.08
N ALA A 15 9.30 -6.61 21.30
CA ALA A 15 7.87 -6.36 21.14
C ALA A 15 7.35 -5.39 22.21
N ASP A 16 7.74 -5.61 23.47
CA ASP A 16 7.40 -4.76 24.60
C ASP A 16 7.96 -3.34 24.42
N GLU A 17 9.27 -3.23 24.10
CA GLU A 17 9.95 -1.94 23.93
C GLU A 17 9.36 -1.11 22.78
N LEU A 18 8.94 -1.75 21.69
CA LEU A 18 8.42 -1.06 20.49
C LEU A 18 6.89 -0.97 20.44
N GLY A 19 6.17 -1.54 21.42
CA GLY A 19 4.71 -1.57 21.41
C GLY A 19 4.10 -2.31 20.22
N ILE A 20 4.76 -3.38 19.75
CA ILE A 20 4.31 -4.21 18.61
C ILE A 20 4.01 -5.64 19.07
N CYS A 21 3.31 -6.42 18.24
CA CYS A 21 3.18 -7.85 18.54
C CYS A 21 4.50 -8.62 18.27
N VAL A 22 4.73 -9.68 19.05
CA VAL A 22 5.91 -10.56 18.93
C VAL A 22 6.07 -11.13 17.52
N ASP A 23 4.97 -11.42 16.82
CA ASP A 23 4.99 -11.94 15.45
C ASP A 23 5.53 -10.92 14.45
N THR A 24 5.32 -9.62 14.69
CA THR A 24 5.91 -8.57 13.87
C THR A 24 7.43 -8.55 14.06
N ALA A 25 7.92 -8.61 15.30
CA ALA A 25 9.35 -8.73 15.58
C ALA A 25 9.96 -9.98 14.90
N ARG A 26 9.29 -11.15 15.04
CA ARG A 26 9.70 -12.41 14.41
C ARG A 26 9.76 -12.30 12.89
N LYS A 27 8.72 -11.74 12.25
CA LYS A 27 8.64 -11.57 10.79
C LYS A 27 9.79 -10.72 10.27
N TRP A 28 10.05 -9.57 10.89
CA TRP A 28 11.10 -8.66 10.45
C TRP A 28 12.50 -9.24 10.65
N ARG A 29 12.75 -9.94 11.77
CA ARG A 29 14.02 -10.66 11.97
C ARG A 29 14.23 -11.76 10.94
N ALA A 30 13.21 -12.58 10.67
CA ALA A 30 13.29 -13.64 9.66
C ALA A 30 13.58 -13.05 8.26
N ARG A 31 12.92 -11.94 7.89
CA ARG A 31 13.19 -11.23 6.63
C ARG A 31 14.63 -10.72 6.54
N PHE A 32 15.15 -10.16 7.62
CA PHE A 32 16.53 -9.69 7.68
C PHE A 32 17.53 -10.85 7.60
N CYS A 33 17.33 -11.94 8.36
CA CYS A 33 18.22 -13.10 8.28
C CYS A 33 18.27 -13.71 6.87
N ALA A 34 17.14 -13.72 6.15
CA ALA A 34 17.07 -14.31 4.82
C ALA A 34 17.64 -13.40 3.70
N LYS A 35 17.53 -12.06 3.83
CA LYS A 35 17.77 -11.12 2.73
C LYS A 35 18.63 -9.90 3.10
N GLY A 36 19.15 -9.85 4.33
CA GLY A 36 19.86 -8.71 4.90
C GLY A 36 19.04 -7.43 4.83
N ILE A 37 19.71 -6.31 4.57
CA ILE A 37 19.08 -4.98 4.44
C ILE A 37 18.01 -4.96 3.34
N LYS A 38 18.20 -5.68 2.22
CA LYS A 38 17.18 -5.78 1.15
C LYS A 38 15.88 -6.40 1.65
N GLY A 39 15.96 -7.25 2.68
CA GLY A 39 14.80 -7.83 3.34
C GLY A 39 13.93 -6.81 4.07
N LEU A 40 14.44 -5.61 4.35
CA LEU A 40 13.74 -4.56 5.08
C LEU A 40 12.94 -3.60 4.20
N ALA A 41 13.16 -3.62 2.88
CA ALA A 41 12.39 -2.81 1.94
C ALA A 41 10.90 -3.18 1.97
N ASP A 42 10.02 -2.25 1.59
CA ASP A 42 8.60 -2.57 1.45
C ASP A 42 8.40 -3.71 0.45
N ALA A 43 7.58 -4.69 0.85
CA ALA A 43 7.14 -5.70 -0.10
C ALA A 43 6.28 -5.03 -1.18
N PRO A 44 6.31 -5.50 -2.44
CA PRO A 44 5.39 -5.03 -3.46
C PRO A 44 3.96 -5.05 -2.90
N ARG A 45 3.25 -3.93 -3.03
CA ARG A 45 1.86 -3.86 -2.57
C ARG A 45 1.05 -4.87 -3.36
N SER A 46 0.59 -5.93 -2.70
CA SER A 46 -0.23 -6.98 -3.29
C SER A 46 -1.69 -6.54 -3.49
N GLY A 47 -1.90 -5.25 -3.78
CA GLY A 47 -3.23 -4.70 -4.02
C GLY A 47 -3.93 -5.42 -5.17
N ARG A 48 -5.24 -5.22 -5.29
CA ARG A 48 -6.04 -5.78 -6.39
C ARG A 48 -5.33 -5.46 -7.72
N PRO A 49 -5.03 -6.48 -8.56
CA PRO A 49 -4.48 -6.24 -9.88
C PRO A 49 -5.35 -5.24 -10.65
N PRO A 50 -4.74 -4.25 -11.34
CA PRO A 50 -5.52 -3.28 -12.10
C PRO A 50 -6.33 -4.00 -13.17
N VAL A 51 -7.63 -3.75 -13.21
CA VAL A 51 -8.53 -4.28 -14.24
C VAL A 51 -8.54 -3.38 -15.48
N TYR A 52 -8.42 -2.07 -15.27
CA TYR A 52 -8.42 -1.06 -16.32
C TYR A 52 -7.00 -0.63 -16.67
N THR A 53 -6.78 -0.35 -17.94
CA THR A 53 -5.53 0.19 -18.46
C THR A 53 -5.26 1.59 -17.90
N PRO A 54 -3.99 2.04 -17.86
CA PRO A 54 -3.67 3.41 -17.47
C PRO A 54 -4.39 4.47 -18.29
N ALA A 55 -4.63 4.21 -19.58
CA ALA A 55 -5.35 5.12 -20.48
C ALA A 55 -6.83 5.23 -20.12
N GLU A 56 -7.51 4.12 -19.80
CA GLU A 56 -8.90 4.13 -19.34
C GLU A 56 -9.04 4.87 -18.01
N VAL A 57 -8.13 4.62 -17.07
CA VAL A 57 -8.10 5.34 -15.77
C VAL A 57 -7.90 6.83 -15.98
N ALA A 58 -6.98 7.23 -16.88
CA ALA A 58 -6.75 8.63 -17.18
C ALA A 58 -7.99 9.30 -17.80
N ARG A 59 -8.69 8.60 -18.72
CA ARG A 59 -9.92 9.10 -19.34
C ARG A 59 -11.04 9.33 -18.31
N VAL A 60 -11.28 8.36 -17.43
CA VAL A 60 -12.31 8.50 -16.38
C VAL A 60 -11.96 9.64 -15.41
N LYS A 61 -10.68 9.81 -15.08
CA LYS A 61 -10.22 10.94 -14.27
C LYS A 61 -10.41 12.29 -14.97
N ALA A 62 -10.16 12.37 -16.28
CA ALA A 62 -10.40 13.58 -17.06
C ALA A 62 -11.89 13.96 -17.03
N TRP A 63 -12.77 13.00 -17.33
CA TRP A 63 -14.23 13.21 -17.24
C TRP A 63 -14.65 13.68 -15.85
N ALA A 64 -14.16 13.03 -14.78
CA ALA A 64 -14.49 13.44 -13.42
C ALA A 64 -14.02 14.86 -13.05
N CYS A 65 -13.07 15.43 -13.80
CA CYS A 65 -12.57 16.80 -13.62
C CYS A 65 -13.19 17.82 -14.59
N GLU A 66 -13.99 17.38 -15.55
CA GLU A 66 -14.72 18.20 -16.54
C GLU A 66 -16.20 18.28 -16.13
N LEU A 67 -16.97 19.25 -16.65
CA LEU A 67 -18.41 19.30 -16.39
C LEU A 67 -19.15 18.42 -17.40
N PRO A 68 -20.21 17.67 -17.03
CA PRO A 68 -20.96 16.87 -18.02
C PRO A 68 -21.52 17.71 -19.18
N ALA A 69 -21.82 18.99 -18.92
CA ALA A 69 -22.22 19.95 -19.93
C ALA A 69 -21.16 20.17 -21.03
N GLU A 70 -19.88 20.03 -20.70
CA GLU A 70 -18.76 20.11 -21.66
C GLU A 70 -18.73 18.90 -22.60
N HIS A 71 -19.39 17.80 -22.22
CA HIS A 71 -19.54 16.59 -23.02
C HIS A 71 -20.91 16.47 -23.70
N GLN A 72 -21.70 17.54 -23.76
CA GLN A 72 -23.02 17.58 -24.38
C GLN A 72 -24.02 16.58 -23.76
N LEU A 73 -23.80 16.21 -22.50
CA LEU A 73 -24.70 15.36 -21.74
C LEU A 73 -25.70 16.22 -20.96
N PRO A 74 -27.00 15.86 -20.90
CA PRO A 74 -28.02 16.59 -20.15
C PRO A 74 -27.93 16.31 -18.64
N LEU A 75 -26.72 16.29 -18.08
CA LEU A 75 -26.43 15.93 -16.71
C LEU A 75 -25.90 17.14 -15.93
N SER A 76 -26.41 17.35 -14.71
CA SER A 76 -25.97 18.44 -13.84
C SER A 76 -24.74 18.09 -13.00
N ARG A 77 -24.40 16.80 -12.90
CA ARG A 77 -23.22 16.25 -12.22
C ARG A 77 -22.93 14.87 -12.78
N TRP A 78 -21.70 14.39 -12.61
CA TRP A 78 -21.37 13.00 -12.90
C TRP A 78 -21.99 12.05 -11.89
N SER A 79 -22.46 10.90 -12.37
CA SER A 79 -22.79 9.75 -11.53
C SER A 79 -22.23 8.47 -12.15
N ALA A 80 -21.87 7.49 -11.32
CA ALA A 80 -21.26 6.24 -11.78
C ALA A 80 -22.08 5.45 -12.82
N PRO A 81 -23.44 5.45 -12.79
CA PRO A 81 -24.24 4.83 -13.85
C PRO A 81 -24.18 5.53 -15.21
N GLU A 82 -23.71 6.79 -15.25
CA GLU A 82 -23.70 7.64 -16.44
C GLU A 82 -22.31 7.75 -17.09
N LEU A 83 -21.30 7.07 -16.52
CA LEU A 83 -19.92 6.94 -17.00
C LEU A 83 -19.69 5.58 -17.68
#